data_AF-A0A9X2CT07-F1
#
_entry.id   AF-A0A9X2CT07-F1
#
_cell.length_a   1.000
_cell.length_b   1.000
_cell.length_c   1.000
_cell.angle_alpha   90.00
_cell.angle_beta   90.00
_cell.angle_gamma   90.00
#
_symmetry.space_group_name_H-M   'P 1'
#
loop_
_entity.id
_entity.type
_entity.pdbx_description
1 polymer ?
#
loop_
_entity_poly.entity_id
_entity_poly.type
_entity_poly.pdbx_seq_one_letter_code
_entity_poly.pdbx_strand_id
1 'polypeptide(L)'
;MKDHYNAFVDENVIVKPVKTGNLSGRTFAVKDVFDIKGITSSAGNPDWLRTHTPAEKNAVSIELLLQSGATLTGTTITDELMYSLNGENYHYGTPVNPKAEGHIPGGSSSGSAVAASSGVVDFAIGTDTGGSVRIPAAYCGVYGFRPTHGLVPINGVIPLAESFDTVGWMTSDPQLLLEVGSSLIKENRLLDKPFASLLFGTDAWELADEKSKEVLETYTDRLGNELQSEWLTIAEGGLQKWASCFRTLQGLEIWKNHGKWINEVNPSFGPDIAARFDWASTLREEDKPENLRLKETISTKLLEVLGEDQLLIIPTTPGEAPLCNLSGEEIEERRSQTMQLSCIAGLTGFPQVTIPIEGKVGMPIALSVIAGPNQDRRLLQWVYENTSLFA
;
A
#
# COMPACT_ATOMS: atom_id res chain seq x y z
N MET A 1 -7.75 -13.79 -20.23
CA MET A 1 -6.31 -13.51 -20.04
C MET A 1 -5.61 -14.84 -19.89
N LYS A 2 -4.32 -14.95 -20.24
CA LYS A 2 -3.48 -15.99 -19.66
C LYS A 2 -2.50 -15.24 -18.77
N ASP A 3 -2.64 -15.40 -17.46
CA ASP A 3 -1.69 -14.86 -16.52
C ASP A 3 -0.37 -15.64 -16.62
N HIS A 4 0.67 -14.99 -17.13
CA HIS A 4 2.01 -15.54 -17.20
C HIS A 4 2.87 -15.17 -15.99
N TYR A 5 2.34 -14.35 -15.08
CA TYR A 5 3.07 -13.74 -13.98
C TYR A 5 2.68 -14.33 -12.61
N ASN A 6 1.79 -15.32 -12.56
CA ASN A 6 1.34 -15.95 -11.30
C ASN A 6 0.81 -14.89 -10.30
N ALA A 7 0.04 -13.93 -10.79
CA ALA A 7 -0.57 -12.86 -10.02
C ALA A 7 -1.86 -13.30 -9.30
N PHE A 8 -2.54 -14.34 -9.79
CA PHE A 8 -3.87 -14.73 -9.33
C PHE A 8 -3.87 -15.98 -8.44
N VAL A 9 -4.71 -15.95 -7.39
CA VAL A 9 -5.15 -17.16 -6.68
C VAL A 9 -6.25 -17.85 -7.48
N ASP A 10 -7.22 -17.08 -7.99
CA ASP A 10 -8.24 -17.57 -8.91
C ASP A 10 -8.57 -16.51 -9.98
N GLU A 11 -8.13 -16.75 -11.22
CA GLU A 11 -8.39 -15.90 -12.37
C GLU A 11 -9.84 -16.04 -12.92
N ASN A 12 -10.60 -17.02 -12.47
CA ASN A 12 -11.94 -17.32 -12.98
C ASN A 12 -13.05 -16.57 -12.24
N VAL A 13 -12.72 -15.86 -11.15
CA VAL A 13 -13.69 -15.05 -10.41
C VAL A 13 -14.08 -13.84 -11.23
N ILE A 14 -15.28 -13.87 -11.82
CA ILE A 14 -15.83 -12.75 -12.59
C ILE A 14 -17.10 -12.23 -11.93
N VAL A 15 -17.12 -10.95 -11.53
CA VAL A 15 -18.35 -10.27 -11.08
C VAL A 15 -18.65 -9.11 -12.01
N LYS A 16 -19.82 -9.16 -12.65
CA LYS A 16 -20.26 -8.18 -13.64
C LYS A 16 -20.67 -6.86 -12.96
N PRO A 17 -20.50 -5.72 -13.65
CA PRO A 17 -20.93 -4.43 -13.14
C PRO A 17 -22.44 -4.40 -12.93
N VAL A 18 -22.87 -3.64 -11.93
CA VAL A 18 -24.29 -3.47 -11.59
C VAL A 18 -24.92 -2.33 -12.41
N LYS A 19 -24.12 -1.34 -12.81
CA LYS A 19 -24.54 -0.16 -13.59
C LYS A 19 -23.42 0.27 -14.54
N THR A 20 -23.70 1.20 -15.44
CA THR A 20 -22.66 1.96 -16.14
C THR A 20 -22.23 3.15 -15.28
N GLY A 21 -20.94 3.49 -15.29
CA GLY A 21 -20.39 4.69 -14.66
C GLY A 21 -19.07 5.10 -15.32
N ASN A 22 -18.26 5.89 -14.60
CA ASN A 22 -16.98 6.37 -15.11
C ASN A 22 -15.94 5.26 -15.33
N LEU A 23 -16.13 4.08 -14.73
CA LEU A 23 -15.26 2.91 -14.93
C LEU A 23 -15.86 1.88 -15.91
N SER A 24 -16.87 2.27 -16.69
CA SER A 24 -17.50 1.37 -17.67
C SER A 24 -16.47 0.82 -18.66
N GLY A 25 -16.45 -0.51 -18.82
CA GLY A 25 -15.52 -1.19 -19.72
C GLY A 25 -14.14 -1.45 -19.12
N ARG A 26 -13.85 -0.95 -17.91
CA ARG A 26 -12.64 -1.27 -17.17
C ARG A 26 -12.77 -2.58 -16.41
N THR A 27 -11.66 -3.28 -16.28
CA THR A 27 -11.49 -4.50 -15.51
C THR A 27 -10.61 -4.24 -14.29
N PHE A 28 -10.89 -4.92 -13.19
CA PHE A 28 -10.02 -4.88 -12.03
C PHE A 28 -9.86 -6.22 -11.36
N ALA A 29 -8.71 -6.42 -10.72
CA ALA A 29 -8.48 -7.56 -9.83
C ALA A 29 -8.51 -7.11 -8.36
N VAL A 30 -8.77 -8.04 -7.45
CA VAL A 30 -8.83 -7.76 -6.01
C VAL A 30 -7.93 -8.71 -5.23
N LYS A 31 -7.18 -8.17 -4.27
CA LYS A 31 -6.42 -8.97 -3.31
C LYS A 31 -7.30 -10.02 -2.62
N ASP A 32 -6.79 -11.22 -2.41
CA ASP A 32 -7.54 -12.35 -1.80
C ASP A 32 -7.76 -12.21 -0.27
N VAL A 33 -8.32 -11.07 0.12
CA VAL A 33 -8.66 -10.67 1.50
C VAL A 33 -9.99 -9.90 1.56
N PHE A 34 -10.62 -9.69 0.39
CA PHE A 34 -11.90 -9.01 0.27
C PHE A 34 -12.99 -10.04 0.09
N ASP A 35 -14.08 -9.86 0.84
CA ASP A 35 -15.30 -10.62 0.70
C ASP A 35 -15.84 -10.51 -0.72
N ILE A 36 -16.05 -11.67 -1.35
CA ILE A 36 -16.77 -11.79 -2.61
C ILE A 36 -17.89 -12.81 -2.35
N LYS A 37 -19.13 -12.44 -2.65
CA LYS A 37 -20.31 -13.24 -2.35
C LYS A 37 -20.16 -14.66 -2.89
N GLY A 38 -20.27 -15.64 -2.00
CA GLY A 38 -20.17 -17.07 -2.32
C GLY A 38 -18.74 -17.61 -2.45
N ILE A 39 -17.72 -16.80 -2.14
CA ILE A 39 -16.30 -17.19 -2.19
C ILE A 39 -15.70 -17.05 -0.79
N THR A 40 -14.82 -17.99 -0.42
CA THR A 40 -13.98 -17.88 0.77
C THR A 40 -12.61 -17.37 0.36
N SER A 41 -12.18 -16.22 0.88
CA SER A 41 -10.81 -15.74 0.67
C SER A 41 -9.81 -16.59 1.45
N SER A 42 -8.64 -16.85 0.88
CA SER A 42 -7.60 -17.63 1.56
C SER A 42 -6.75 -16.79 2.50
N ALA A 43 -6.73 -15.47 2.35
CA ALA A 43 -5.77 -14.59 3.02
C ALA A 43 -4.32 -15.08 2.86
N GLY A 44 -4.00 -15.73 1.74
CA GLY A 44 -2.69 -16.29 1.47
C GLY A 44 -2.30 -17.47 2.36
N ASN A 45 -3.25 -18.11 3.06
CA ASN A 45 -3.00 -19.28 3.90
C ASN A 45 -4.06 -20.40 3.65
N PRO A 46 -3.65 -21.65 3.37
CA PRO A 46 -4.59 -22.75 3.11
C PRO A 46 -5.41 -23.19 4.33
N ASP A 47 -4.88 -23.07 5.55
CA ASP A 47 -5.64 -23.35 6.77
C ASP A 47 -6.70 -22.29 7.03
N TRP A 48 -6.42 -21.02 6.72
CA TRP A 48 -7.43 -19.95 6.79
C TRP A 48 -8.58 -20.26 5.82
N LEU A 49 -8.27 -20.61 4.57
CA LEU A 49 -9.28 -21.04 3.58
C LEU A 49 -10.12 -22.22 4.08
N ARG A 50 -9.47 -23.23 4.68
CA ARG A 50 -10.12 -24.45 5.18
C ARG A 50 -11.07 -24.18 6.35
N THR A 51 -10.78 -23.20 7.20
CA THR A 51 -11.55 -22.96 8.44
C THR A 51 -12.59 -21.86 8.32
N HIS A 52 -12.61 -21.09 7.23
CA HIS A 52 -13.56 -20.01 7.01
C HIS A 52 -14.63 -20.37 5.98
N THR A 53 -15.80 -19.77 6.12
CA THR A 53 -16.94 -20.00 5.24
C THR A 53 -17.01 -18.93 4.14
N PRO A 54 -17.69 -19.23 3.01
CA PRO A 54 -17.86 -18.24 1.96
C PRO A 54 -18.58 -16.98 2.44
N ALA A 55 -18.20 -15.82 1.89
CA ALA A 55 -18.81 -14.54 2.25
C ALA A 55 -20.28 -14.45 1.78
N GLU A 56 -21.14 -13.83 2.59
CA GLU A 56 -22.56 -13.67 2.26
C GLU A 56 -22.83 -12.53 1.26
N LYS A 57 -21.92 -11.56 1.19
CA LYS A 57 -22.00 -10.33 0.39
C LYS A 57 -20.61 -9.93 -0.09
N ASN A 58 -20.54 -9.08 -1.10
CA ASN A 58 -19.28 -8.47 -1.51
C ASN A 58 -18.85 -7.40 -0.48
N ALA A 59 -17.54 -7.15 -0.41
CA ALA A 59 -16.97 -6.00 0.26
C ALA A 59 -17.55 -4.70 -0.29
N VAL A 60 -17.70 -3.68 0.56
CA VAL A 60 -18.35 -2.41 0.17
C VAL A 60 -17.55 -1.70 -0.93
N SER A 61 -16.22 -1.75 -0.87
CA SER A 61 -15.35 -1.19 -1.92
C SER A 61 -15.55 -1.87 -3.28
N ILE A 62 -15.72 -3.20 -3.31
CA ILE A 62 -16.05 -3.93 -4.55
C ILE A 62 -17.40 -3.47 -5.10
N GLU A 63 -18.43 -3.37 -4.24
CA GLU A 63 -19.76 -2.90 -4.67
C GLU A 63 -19.72 -1.50 -5.28
N LEU A 64 -18.94 -0.57 -4.72
CA LEU A 64 -18.77 0.77 -5.27
C LEU A 64 -18.17 0.74 -6.68
N LEU A 65 -17.14 -0.09 -6.91
CA LEU A 65 -16.51 -0.24 -8.23
C LEU A 65 -17.45 -0.89 -9.25
N LEU A 66 -18.19 -1.92 -8.84
CA LEU A 66 -19.21 -2.56 -9.68
C LEU A 66 -20.35 -1.58 -10.03
N GLN A 67 -20.72 -0.68 -9.11
CA GLN A 67 -21.69 0.40 -9.36
C GLN A 67 -21.14 1.50 -10.28
N SER A 68 -19.82 1.72 -10.28
CA SER A 68 -19.14 2.61 -11.22
C SER A 68 -18.89 2.00 -12.61
N GLY A 69 -19.27 0.74 -12.82
CA GLY A 69 -19.22 0.07 -14.12
C GLY A 69 -17.97 -0.78 -14.39
N ALA A 70 -17.10 -0.96 -13.39
CA ALA A 70 -15.95 -1.84 -13.51
C ALA A 70 -16.37 -3.32 -13.41
N THR A 71 -15.64 -4.21 -14.08
CA THR A 71 -15.81 -5.67 -13.97
C THR A 71 -14.72 -6.25 -13.09
N LEU A 72 -15.08 -6.94 -12.00
CA LEU A 72 -14.12 -7.70 -11.21
C LEU A 72 -13.68 -8.93 -12.02
N THR A 73 -12.36 -9.10 -12.14
CA THR A 73 -11.66 -10.15 -12.88
C THR A 73 -10.52 -10.68 -12.03
N GLY A 74 -10.81 -11.74 -11.28
CA GLY A 74 -9.87 -12.54 -10.52
C GLY A 74 -9.55 -12.03 -9.11
N THR A 75 -9.13 -12.97 -8.26
CA THR A 75 -8.54 -12.70 -6.94
C THR A 75 -7.03 -12.86 -7.00
N THR A 76 -6.27 -11.93 -6.42
CA THR A 76 -4.81 -11.87 -6.53
C THR A 76 -4.10 -12.39 -5.28
N ILE A 77 -2.88 -12.89 -5.50
CA ILE A 77 -2.01 -13.36 -4.42
C ILE A 77 -1.72 -12.22 -3.44
N THR A 78 -1.75 -12.59 -2.16
CA THR A 78 -1.35 -11.75 -1.03
C THR A 78 -0.21 -12.41 -0.27
N ASP A 79 0.59 -11.63 0.44
CA ASP A 79 1.39 -12.21 1.52
C ASP A 79 0.47 -12.91 2.52
N GLU A 80 0.98 -13.97 3.12
CA GLU A 80 0.28 -14.79 4.10
C GLU A 80 -0.21 -13.93 5.28
N LEU A 81 -1.53 -13.93 5.48
CA LEU A 81 -2.27 -13.11 6.42
C LEU A 81 -1.88 -11.64 6.38
N MET A 82 -1.50 -11.14 5.20
CA MET A 82 -1.06 -9.76 4.95
C MET A 82 0.17 -9.32 5.75
N TYR A 83 0.80 -10.20 6.54
CA TYR A 83 1.77 -9.83 7.57
C TYR A 83 3.22 -9.82 7.05
N SER A 84 3.44 -9.17 5.90
CA SER A 84 4.73 -9.00 5.26
C SER A 84 4.73 -7.79 4.32
N LEU A 85 5.91 -7.43 3.82
CA LEU A 85 6.12 -6.39 2.81
C LEU A 85 6.81 -6.92 1.54
N ASN A 86 7.09 -8.23 1.48
CA ASN A 86 7.94 -8.79 0.44
C ASN A 86 7.16 -9.14 -0.82
N GLY A 87 5.94 -9.66 -0.70
CA GLY A 87 5.19 -10.17 -1.84
C GLY A 87 5.40 -11.65 -2.14
N GLU A 88 6.13 -12.35 -1.28
CA GLU A 88 6.40 -13.78 -1.37
C GLU A 88 5.41 -14.56 -0.48
N ASN A 89 4.79 -15.59 -1.05
CA ASN A 89 3.87 -16.45 -0.30
C ASN A 89 4.38 -17.90 -0.31
N TYR A 90 4.62 -18.46 0.88
CA TYR A 90 5.13 -19.82 1.06
C TYR A 90 4.23 -20.91 0.46
N HIS A 91 2.91 -20.69 0.46
CA HIS A 91 1.92 -21.68 0.03
C HIS A 91 1.48 -21.50 -1.42
N TYR A 92 1.34 -20.25 -1.87
CA TYR A 92 0.81 -19.90 -3.19
C TYR A 92 1.89 -19.47 -4.19
N GLY A 93 3.15 -19.39 -3.76
CA GLY A 93 4.28 -18.93 -4.56
C GLY A 93 4.35 -17.41 -4.67
N THR A 94 5.34 -16.94 -5.42
CA THR A 94 5.63 -15.50 -5.59
C THR A 94 5.18 -15.03 -6.97
N PRO A 95 4.35 -13.97 -7.09
CA PRO A 95 4.09 -13.31 -8.37
C PRO A 95 5.37 -12.79 -9.01
N VAL A 96 5.52 -13.00 -10.31
CA VAL A 96 6.68 -12.55 -11.09
C VAL A 96 6.56 -11.05 -11.35
N ASN A 97 7.50 -10.25 -10.84
CA ASN A 97 7.52 -8.80 -11.08
C ASN A 97 7.79 -8.50 -12.58
N PRO A 98 6.83 -7.89 -13.32
CA PRO A 98 6.98 -7.64 -14.76
C PRO A 98 8.08 -6.63 -15.12
N LYS A 99 8.52 -5.81 -14.15
CA LYS A 99 9.53 -4.76 -14.34
C LYS A 99 10.91 -5.15 -13.81
N ALA A 100 11.01 -6.24 -13.06
CA ALA A 100 12.24 -6.69 -12.45
C ALA A 100 12.18 -8.21 -12.20
N GLU A 101 12.30 -9.00 -13.26
CA GLU A 101 12.28 -10.47 -13.14
C GLU A 101 13.35 -10.95 -12.13
N GLY A 102 12.99 -11.94 -11.31
CA GLY A 102 13.84 -12.44 -10.22
C GLY A 102 13.87 -11.57 -8.96
N HIS A 103 13.19 -10.41 -8.96
CA HIS A 103 13.04 -9.54 -7.80
C HIS A 103 11.63 -9.62 -7.24
N ILE A 104 11.52 -9.34 -5.94
CA ILE A 104 10.25 -9.39 -5.24
C ILE A 104 9.29 -8.33 -5.82
N PRO A 105 7.99 -8.64 -5.94
CA PRO A 105 7.01 -7.65 -6.39
C PRO A 105 6.66 -6.64 -5.30
N GLY A 106 7.10 -6.86 -4.05
CA GLY A 106 6.64 -6.13 -2.87
C GLY A 106 5.30 -6.66 -2.38
N GLY A 107 4.93 -6.33 -1.14
CA GLY A 107 3.77 -6.91 -0.50
C GLY A 107 3.12 -6.01 0.55
N SER A 108 1.96 -6.39 1.07
CA SER A 108 1.30 -7.68 0.87
C SER A 108 0.34 -7.74 -0.32
N SER A 109 0.10 -6.67 -1.07
CA SER A 109 -0.78 -6.71 -2.26
C SER A 109 -0.01 -7.06 -3.55
N SER A 110 0.83 -8.11 -3.50
CA SER A 110 1.78 -8.47 -4.55
C SER A 110 1.12 -8.79 -5.87
N GLY A 111 0.18 -9.73 -5.87
CA GLY A 111 -0.53 -10.12 -7.08
C GLY A 111 -1.32 -8.95 -7.68
N SER A 112 -1.90 -8.07 -6.85
CA SER A 112 -2.60 -6.86 -7.33
C SER A 112 -1.67 -5.93 -8.11
N ALA A 113 -0.46 -5.67 -7.59
CA ALA A 113 0.51 -4.81 -8.28
C ALA A 113 1.01 -5.45 -9.58
N VAL A 114 1.31 -6.75 -9.56
CA VAL A 114 1.74 -7.50 -10.76
C VAL A 114 0.63 -7.52 -11.82
N ALA A 115 -0.62 -7.75 -11.44
CA ALA A 115 -1.76 -7.77 -12.37
C ALA A 115 -1.98 -6.40 -13.04
N ALA A 116 -1.84 -5.30 -12.28
CA ALA A 116 -1.94 -3.95 -12.82
C ALA A 116 -0.72 -3.55 -13.67
N SER A 117 0.49 -3.95 -13.26
CA SER A 117 1.75 -3.65 -13.97
C SER A 117 1.87 -4.39 -15.30
N SER A 118 1.43 -5.64 -15.34
CA SER A 118 1.42 -6.47 -16.55
C SER A 118 0.33 -6.09 -17.55
N GLY A 119 -0.61 -5.22 -17.17
CA GLY A 119 -1.78 -4.84 -17.98
C GLY A 119 -2.77 -5.98 -18.18
N VAL A 120 -2.69 -7.04 -17.35
CA VAL A 120 -3.68 -8.13 -17.36
C VAL A 120 -5.04 -7.58 -16.92
N VAL A 121 -5.09 -6.62 -16.00
CA VAL A 121 -6.29 -5.82 -15.68
C VAL A 121 -5.96 -4.33 -15.78
N ASP A 122 -6.99 -3.47 -15.94
CA ASP A 122 -6.78 -2.02 -16.02
C ASP A 122 -6.29 -1.41 -14.69
N PHE A 123 -6.80 -1.92 -13.57
CA PHE A 123 -6.36 -1.54 -12.22
C PHE A 123 -6.56 -2.70 -11.24
N ALA A 124 -6.00 -2.60 -10.04
CA ALA A 124 -6.24 -3.57 -8.98
C ALA A 124 -6.42 -2.86 -7.64
N ILE A 125 -7.22 -3.46 -6.75
CA ILE A 125 -7.34 -2.99 -5.37
C ILE A 125 -6.64 -3.96 -4.41
N GLY A 126 -6.18 -3.40 -3.30
CA GLY A 126 -5.49 -4.12 -2.23
C GLY A 126 -5.68 -3.41 -0.90
N THR A 127 -4.91 -3.84 0.09
CA THR A 127 -4.89 -3.20 1.42
C THR A 127 -3.53 -2.62 1.72
N ASP A 128 -3.50 -1.48 2.41
CA ASP A 128 -2.29 -0.86 2.92
C ASP A 128 -2.44 -0.67 4.43
N THR A 129 -1.63 -1.40 5.20
CA THR A 129 -1.50 -1.24 6.65
C THR A 129 -0.18 -0.54 6.96
N GLY A 130 0.92 -1.13 6.49
CA GLY A 130 2.29 -0.62 6.65
C GLY A 130 3.00 -0.33 5.34
N GLY A 131 2.28 -0.10 4.24
CA GLY A 131 2.86 0.12 2.91
C GLY A 131 2.41 -0.85 1.83
N SER A 132 1.45 -1.72 2.12
CA SER A 132 1.09 -2.85 1.27
C SER A 132 0.37 -2.54 -0.04
N VAL A 133 0.13 -1.26 -0.36
CA VAL A 133 -0.20 -0.78 -1.71
C VAL A 133 0.97 0.01 -2.28
N ARG A 134 1.59 0.87 -1.47
CA ARG A 134 2.65 1.80 -1.88
C ARG A 134 3.95 1.10 -2.29
N ILE A 135 4.39 0.11 -1.51
CA ILE A 135 5.63 -0.64 -1.75
C ILE A 135 5.52 -1.50 -3.02
N PRO A 136 4.47 -2.34 -3.18
CA PRO A 136 4.38 -3.12 -4.42
C PRO A 136 4.11 -2.25 -5.64
N ALA A 137 3.42 -1.10 -5.50
CA ALA A 137 3.31 -0.13 -6.58
C ALA A 137 4.68 0.41 -7.02
N ALA A 138 5.53 0.78 -6.05
CA ALA A 138 6.89 1.24 -6.32
C ALA A 138 7.72 0.17 -7.04
N TYR A 139 7.76 -1.05 -6.51
CA TYR A 139 8.58 -2.14 -7.08
C TYR A 139 8.07 -2.67 -8.42
N CYS A 140 6.76 -2.66 -8.65
CA CYS A 140 6.16 -3.09 -9.92
C CYS A 140 6.03 -1.94 -10.94
N GLY A 141 6.49 -0.73 -10.61
CA GLY A 141 6.49 0.41 -11.54
C GLY A 141 5.09 0.86 -11.97
N VAL A 142 4.17 0.95 -11.02
CA VAL A 142 2.79 1.46 -11.23
C VAL A 142 2.46 2.55 -10.22
N TYR A 143 1.45 3.36 -10.52
CA TYR A 143 0.91 4.28 -9.52
C TYR A 143 0.21 3.49 -8.43
N GLY A 144 0.36 3.93 -7.19
CA GLY A 144 -0.33 3.38 -6.03
C GLY A 144 -0.95 4.49 -5.20
N PHE A 145 -2.11 4.24 -4.61
CA PHE A 145 -2.75 5.20 -3.73
C PHE A 145 -3.22 4.59 -2.42
N ARG A 146 -2.73 5.15 -1.31
CA ARG A 146 -3.25 4.95 0.04
C ARG A 146 -4.14 6.15 0.38
N PRO A 147 -5.46 5.98 0.59
CA PRO A 147 -6.31 7.07 1.00
C PRO A 147 -6.07 7.46 2.46
N THR A 148 -6.65 8.59 2.85
CA THR A 148 -6.87 8.94 4.26
C THR A 148 -7.53 7.77 4.98
N HIS A 149 -7.01 7.41 6.16
CA HIS A 149 -7.54 6.30 6.94
C HIS A 149 -9.03 6.52 7.28
N GLY A 150 -9.84 5.49 7.10
CA GLY A 150 -11.29 5.51 7.33
C GLY A 150 -12.13 6.13 6.21
N LEU A 151 -11.53 6.71 5.16
CA LEU A 151 -12.28 7.37 4.09
C LEU A 151 -12.92 6.37 3.11
N VAL A 152 -12.20 5.31 2.76
CA VAL A 152 -12.75 4.19 1.97
C VAL A 152 -13.19 3.08 2.91
N PRO A 153 -14.45 2.60 2.83
CA PRO A 153 -14.95 1.56 3.74
C PRO A 153 -14.15 0.26 3.66
N ILE A 154 -13.76 -0.28 4.82
CA ILE A 154 -13.07 -1.57 4.96
C ILE A 154 -14.04 -2.74 5.25
N ASN A 155 -15.36 -2.51 5.19
CA ASN A 155 -16.34 -3.56 5.45
C ASN A 155 -16.21 -4.71 4.43
N GLY A 156 -16.03 -5.92 4.95
CA GLY A 156 -15.77 -7.11 4.14
C GLY A 156 -14.31 -7.23 3.72
N VAL A 157 -13.39 -6.66 4.47
CA VAL A 157 -11.94 -6.89 4.33
C VAL A 157 -11.47 -7.63 5.57
N ILE A 158 -10.70 -8.71 5.39
CA ILE A 158 -10.08 -9.43 6.51
C ILE A 158 -9.12 -8.46 7.21
N PRO A 159 -9.31 -8.17 8.51
CA PRO A 159 -8.50 -7.18 9.20
C PRO A 159 -7.09 -7.71 9.46
N LEU A 160 -6.10 -6.84 9.37
CA LEU A 160 -4.76 -7.07 9.91
C LEU A 160 -4.61 -6.23 11.19
N ALA A 161 -4.69 -4.91 11.05
CA ALA A 161 -4.68 -3.95 12.15
C ALA A 161 -5.60 -2.77 11.78
N GLU A 162 -6.87 -2.87 12.19
CA GLU A 162 -7.96 -1.97 11.75
C GLU A 162 -7.66 -0.49 11.95
N SER A 163 -6.86 -0.10 12.97
CA SER A 163 -6.49 1.30 13.20
C SER A 163 -5.45 1.85 12.21
N PHE A 164 -5.02 1.04 11.25
CA PHE A 164 -4.06 1.35 10.19
C PHE A 164 -4.52 0.90 8.80
N ASP A 165 -5.38 -0.12 8.72
CA ASP A 165 -5.85 -0.74 7.49
C ASP A 165 -6.61 0.26 6.60
N THR A 166 -6.24 0.29 5.32
CA THR A 166 -6.91 1.08 4.28
C THR A 166 -7.09 0.24 3.02
N VAL A 167 -8.18 0.48 2.28
CA VAL A 167 -8.33 -0.03 0.91
C VAL A 167 -7.65 0.96 -0.04
N GLY A 168 -6.62 0.51 -0.73
CA GLY A 168 -5.92 1.30 -1.75
C GLY A 168 -5.98 0.63 -3.11
N TRP A 169 -5.51 1.34 -4.14
CA TRP A 169 -5.56 0.86 -5.52
C TRP A 169 -4.31 1.22 -6.31
N MET A 170 -4.09 0.46 -7.38
CA MET A 170 -2.90 0.53 -8.23
C MET A 170 -3.27 0.43 -9.70
N THR A 171 -2.58 1.20 -10.54
CA THR A 171 -2.75 1.19 -11.99
C THR A 171 -1.55 1.81 -12.69
N SER A 172 -1.32 1.45 -13.95
CA SER A 172 -0.28 2.07 -14.79
C SER A 172 -0.70 3.44 -15.36
N ASP A 173 -1.97 3.84 -15.20
CA ASP A 173 -2.54 5.06 -15.77
C ASP A 173 -2.93 6.07 -14.67
N PRO A 174 -2.29 7.26 -14.60
CA PRO A 174 -2.60 8.27 -13.58
C PRO A 174 -4.03 8.84 -13.71
N GLN A 175 -4.60 8.87 -14.92
CA GLN A 175 -6.01 9.26 -15.09
C GLN A 175 -6.93 8.23 -14.45
N LEU A 176 -6.68 6.95 -14.70
CA LEU A 176 -7.47 5.87 -14.11
C LEU A 176 -7.32 5.84 -12.58
N LEU A 177 -6.14 6.18 -12.04
CA LEU A 177 -5.94 6.32 -10.60
C LEU A 177 -6.92 7.33 -9.98
N LEU A 178 -7.13 8.47 -10.64
CA LEU A 178 -8.09 9.51 -10.26
C LEU A 178 -9.55 9.06 -10.46
N GLU A 179 -9.86 8.36 -11.55
CA GLU A 179 -11.21 7.85 -11.84
C GLU A 179 -11.68 6.80 -10.81
N VAL A 180 -10.77 5.91 -10.38
CA VAL A 180 -11.01 4.96 -9.28
C VAL A 180 -11.24 5.71 -7.97
N GLY A 181 -10.39 6.70 -7.66
CA GLY A 181 -10.58 7.55 -6.48
C GLY A 181 -11.92 8.28 -6.47
N SER A 182 -12.37 8.76 -7.62
CA SER A 182 -13.67 9.42 -7.77
C SER A 182 -14.87 8.47 -7.59
N SER A 183 -14.65 7.15 -7.69
CA SER A 183 -15.66 6.12 -7.41
C SER A 183 -15.70 5.71 -5.94
N LEU A 184 -14.55 5.68 -5.29
CA LEU A 184 -14.40 5.19 -3.91
C LEU A 184 -14.54 6.28 -2.85
N ILE A 185 -14.18 7.51 -3.19
CA ILE A 185 -14.16 8.66 -2.27
C ILE A 185 -15.22 9.67 -2.73
N LYS A 186 -16.18 9.96 -1.86
CA LYS A 186 -17.27 10.91 -2.14
C LYS A 186 -16.88 12.34 -1.76
N GLU A 187 -15.94 12.48 -0.83
CA GLU A 187 -15.50 13.74 -0.25
C GLU A 187 -14.66 14.55 -1.26
N ASN A 188 -15.13 15.76 -1.54
CA ASN A 188 -14.57 16.68 -2.55
C ASN A 188 -14.06 17.98 -1.92
N ARG A 189 -13.50 17.91 -0.72
CA ARG A 189 -13.07 19.13 -0.02
C ARG A 189 -11.88 19.76 -0.75
N LEU A 190 -11.91 21.08 -0.88
CA LEU A 190 -10.79 21.90 -1.36
C LEU A 190 -10.31 21.62 -2.79
N LEU A 191 -11.08 20.94 -3.65
CA LEU A 191 -10.65 20.60 -5.01
C LEU A 191 -10.11 21.81 -5.80
N ASP A 192 -10.70 22.98 -5.60
CA ASP A 192 -10.33 24.20 -6.33
C ASP A 192 -9.15 24.98 -5.71
N LYS A 193 -8.63 24.55 -4.54
CA LYS A 193 -7.49 25.23 -3.89
C LYS A 193 -6.17 24.56 -4.29
N PRO A 194 -5.25 25.23 -4.99
CA PRO A 194 -3.96 24.64 -5.33
C PRO A 194 -3.13 24.34 -4.09
N PHE A 195 -2.21 23.39 -4.20
CA PHE A 195 -1.11 23.24 -3.24
C PHE A 195 -0.12 24.39 -3.44
N ALA A 196 0.37 24.97 -2.35
CA ALA A 196 1.20 26.16 -2.34
C ALA A 196 2.70 25.83 -2.37
N SER A 197 3.12 24.75 -1.70
CA SER A 197 4.53 24.40 -1.56
C SER A 197 4.78 22.90 -1.40
N LEU A 198 6.04 22.54 -1.62
CA LEU A 198 6.58 21.20 -1.45
C LEU A 198 7.57 21.16 -0.28
N LEU A 199 7.52 20.06 0.45
CA LEU A 199 8.38 19.77 1.57
C LEU A 199 9.17 18.50 1.27
N PHE A 200 10.50 18.57 1.24
CA PHE A 200 11.35 17.39 1.09
C PHE A 200 11.81 16.90 2.47
N GLY A 201 11.49 15.65 2.81
CA GLY A 201 11.81 15.07 4.11
C GLY A 201 13.25 14.58 4.22
N THR A 202 14.19 15.42 4.67
CA THR A 202 15.64 15.13 4.70
C THR A 202 15.97 13.76 5.27
N ASP A 203 15.42 13.41 6.43
CA ASP A 203 15.63 12.14 7.13
C ASP A 203 15.02 10.94 6.41
N ALA A 204 13.99 11.13 5.59
CA ALA A 204 13.48 10.10 4.70
C ALA A 204 14.37 9.91 3.46
N TRP A 205 14.90 11.01 2.91
CA TRP A 205 15.84 10.98 1.78
C TRP A 205 17.22 10.42 2.14
N GLU A 206 17.60 10.44 3.42
CA GLU A 206 18.79 9.77 3.94
C GLU A 206 18.67 8.23 3.96
N LEU A 207 17.44 7.69 3.91
CA LEU A 207 17.21 6.25 3.84
C LEU A 207 17.27 5.68 2.42
N ALA A 208 17.27 6.53 1.39
CA ALA A 208 17.43 6.08 0.02
C ALA A 208 18.88 5.66 -0.25
N ASP A 209 19.08 4.54 -0.95
CA ASP A 209 20.41 4.17 -1.43
C ASP A 209 20.93 5.18 -2.45
N GLU A 210 22.26 5.27 -2.55
CA GLU A 210 22.93 6.31 -3.34
C GLU A 210 22.48 6.32 -4.81
N LYS A 211 22.27 5.13 -5.41
CA LYS A 211 21.87 5.00 -6.82
C LYS A 211 20.45 5.50 -7.06
N SER A 212 19.52 5.14 -6.17
CA SER A 212 18.13 5.57 -6.26
C SER A 212 18.03 7.07 -5.96
N LYS A 213 18.75 7.54 -4.94
CA LYS A 213 18.82 8.96 -4.57
C LYS A 213 19.31 9.83 -5.72
N GLU A 214 20.39 9.44 -6.41
CA GLU A 214 20.92 10.15 -7.58
C GLU A 214 19.84 10.39 -8.65
N VAL A 215 19.00 9.38 -8.92
CA VAL A 215 17.91 9.50 -9.90
C VAL A 215 16.77 10.36 -9.34
N LEU A 216 16.33 10.11 -8.11
CA LEU A 216 15.19 10.79 -7.49
C LEU A 216 15.46 12.30 -7.27
N GLU A 217 16.71 12.70 -6.98
CA GLU A 217 17.10 14.10 -6.81
C GLU A 217 16.91 14.92 -8.12
N THR A 218 16.98 14.29 -9.29
CA THR A 218 16.67 14.99 -10.55
C THR A 218 15.22 15.48 -10.61
N TYR A 219 14.31 14.81 -9.91
CA TYR A 219 12.91 15.21 -9.80
C TYR A 219 12.69 16.26 -8.71
N THR A 220 13.52 16.32 -7.66
CA THR A 220 13.41 17.39 -6.65
C THR A 220 13.67 18.75 -7.27
N ASP A 221 14.65 18.84 -8.17
CA ASP A 221 14.96 20.07 -8.89
C ASP A 221 13.83 20.48 -9.83
N ARG A 222 13.28 19.53 -10.60
CA ARG A 222 12.13 19.78 -11.48
C ARG A 222 10.92 20.28 -10.70
N LEU A 223 10.59 19.60 -9.60
CA LEU A 223 9.47 19.95 -8.74
C LEU A 223 9.66 21.31 -8.05
N GLY A 224 10.88 21.60 -7.56
CA GLY A 224 11.22 22.87 -6.91
C GLY A 224 11.25 24.07 -7.86
N ASN A 225 11.34 23.85 -9.17
CA ASN A 225 11.19 24.91 -10.17
C ASN A 225 9.73 25.29 -10.43
N GLU A 226 8.78 24.36 -10.19
CA GLU A 226 7.35 24.57 -10.42
C GLU A 226 6.61 25.12 -9.19
N LEU A 227 6.99 24.64 -8.00
CA LEU A 227 6.40 25.03 -6.72
C LEU A 227 7.50 25.44 -5.75
N GLN A 228 7.19 26.41 -4.89
CA GLN A 228 8.09 26.76 -3.79
C GLN A 228 8.38 25.50 -2.98
N SER A 229 9.66 25.21 -2.75
CA SER A 229 10.05 24.00 -2.04
C SER A 229 11.08 24.26 -0.94
N GLU A 230 10.99 23.50 0.15
CA GLU A 230 11.99 23.51 1.22
C GLU A 230 12.28 22.10 1.74
N TRP A 231 13.43 21.94 2.40
CA TRP A 231 13.82 20.70 3.06
C TRP A 231 13.54 20.81 4.57
N LEU A 232 12.98 19.75 5.16
CA LEU A 232 12.81 19.65 6.61
C LEU A 232 13.20 18.27 7.13
N THR A 233 13.57 18.22 8.41
CA THR A 233 13.62 16.96 9.15
C THR A 233 12.23 16.63 9.69
N ILE A 234 11.65 15.50 9.24
CA ILE A 234 10.31 15.06 9.64
C ILE A 234 10.31 14.62 11.11
N ALA A 235 11.20 13.69 11.44
CA ALA A 235 11.28 13.02 12.72
C ALA A 235 12.60 13.36 13.44
N GLU A 236 12.60 14.42 14.24
CA GLU A 236 13.76 14.83 15.07
C GLU A 236 14.28 13.70 15.99
N GLY A 237 13.40 12.78 16.41
CA GLY A 237 13.77 11.59 17.20
C GLY A 237 14.13 10.35 16.37
N GLY A 238 14.25 10.49 15.05
CA GLY A 238 14.53 9.43 14.08
C GLY A 238 13.29 8.66 13.63
N LEU A 239 13.21 8.36 12.33
CA LEU A 239 12.14 7.54 11.74
C LEU A 239 12.11 6.11 12.29
N GLN A 240 13.25 5.57 12.76
CA GLN A 240 13.30 4.26 13.42
C GLN A 240 12.40 4.21 14.67
N LYS A 241 12.31 5.31 15.43
CA LYS A 241 11.40 5.39 16.60
C LYS A 241 9.94 5.33 16.17
N TRP A 242 9.60 5.98 15.05
CA TRP A 242 8.26 5.95 14.46
C TRP A 242 7.92 4.54 13.95
N ALA A 243 8.85 3.89 13.24
CA ALA A 243 8.68 2.53 12.76
C ALA A 243 8.46 1.54 13.92
N SER A 244 9.21 1.67 15.02
CA SER A 244 9.01 0.87 16.24
C SER A 244 7.63 1.11 16.86
N CYS A 245 7.20 2.37 16.95
CA CYS A 245 5.85 2.72 17.44
C CYS A 245 4.75 2.08 16.60
N PHE A 246 4.85 2.21 15.27
CA PHE A 246 3.92 1.60 14.33
C PHE A 246 3.88 0.09 14.51
N ARG A 247 5.05 -0.58 14.53
CA ARG A 247 5.13 -2.03 14.68
C ARG A 247 4.49 -2.52 15.97
N THR A 248 4.73 -1.87 17.10
CA THR A 248 4.14 -2.27 18.39
C THR A 248 2.62 -2.16 18.37
N LEU A 249 2.07 -1.03 17.92
CA LEU A 249 0.62 -0.84 17.85
C LEU A 249 -0.03 -1.81 16.84
N GLN A 250 0.60 -1.99 15.69
CA GLN A 250 0.14 -2.93 14.66
C GLN A 250 0.16 -4.37 15.19
N GLY A 251 1.27 -4.81 15.80
CA GLY A 251 1.43 -6.18 16.32
C GLY A 251 0.41 -6.53 17.39
N LEU A 252 0.06 -5.59 18.27
CA LEU A 252 -1.01 -5.76 19.26
C LEU A 252 -2.36 -6.06 18.60
N GLU A 253 -2.72 -5.31 17.56
CA GLU A 253 -3.98 -5.53 16.82
C GLU A 253 -3.96 -6.81 15.99
N ILE A 254 -2.82 -7.14 15.36
CA ILE A 254 -2.63 -8.39 14.63
C ILE A 254 -2.89 -9.60 15.55
N TRP A 255 -2.28 -9.61 16.73
CA TRP A 255 -2.49 -10.69 17.68
C TRP A 255 -3.93 -10.73 18.21
N LYS A 256 -4.54 -9.56 18.44
CA LYS A 256 -5.96 -9.48 18.80
C LYS A 256 -6.87 -10.08 17.73
N ASN A 257 -6.58 -9.85 16.44
CA ASN A 257 -7.39 -10.30 15.31
C ASN A 257 -7.21 -11.79 14.99
N HIS A 258 -5.97 -12.29 15.02
CA HIS A 258 -5.66 -13.65 14.57
C HIS A 258 -5.31 -14.62 15.69
N GLY A 259 -4.86 -14.14 16.86
CA GLY A 259 -4.31 -14.99 17.93
C GLY A 259 -5.26 -16.07 18.44
N LYS A 260 -6.57 -15.79 18.49
CA LYS A 260 -7.56 -16.82 18.84
C LYS A 260 -7.56 -17.96 17.82
N TRP A 261 -7.67 -17.65 16.53
CA TRP A 261 -7.67 -18.64 15.46
C TRP A 261 -6.36 -19.42 15.43
N ILE A 262 -5.22 -18.75 15.61
CA ILE A 262 -3.90 -19.39 15.69
C ILE A 262 -3.86 -20.44 16.81
N ASN A 263 -4.31 -20.08 18.01
CA ASN A 263 -4.33 -20.99 19.16
C ASN A 263 -5.30 -22.16 19.00
N GLU A 264 -6.45 -21.96 18.35
CA GLU A 264 -7.48 -22.99 18.17
C GLU A 264 -7.18 -23.95 17.01
N VAL A 265 -6.61 -23.44 15.92
CA VAL A 265 -6.42 -24.18 14.67
C VAL A 265 -4.99 -24.71 14.53
N ASN A 266 -4.00 -24.06 15.16
CA ASN A 266 -2.58 -24.35 14.99
C ASN A 266 -2.17 -24.45 13.50
N PRO A 267 -2.35 -23.37 12.72
CA PRO A 267 -2.14 -23.35 11.28
C PRO A 267 -0.66 -23.52 10.91
N SER A 268 -0.41 -24.01 9.70
CA SER A 268 0.95 -24.01 9.13
C SER A 268 1.28 -22.65 8.53
N PHE A 269 2.40 -22.07 8.94
CA PHE A 269 2.92 -20.78 8.45
C PHE A 269 4.23 -20.93 7.67
N GLY A 270 4.49 -19.99 6.77
CA GLY A 270 5.84 -19.75 6.27
C GLY A 270 6.78 -19.30 7.42
N PRO A 271 8.09 -19.61 7.38
CA PRO A 271 9.01 -19.36 8.49
C PRO A 271 9.02 -17.91 9.01
N ASP A 272 9.07 -16.93 8.09
CA ASP A 272 9.10 -15.51 8.47
C ASP A 272 7.79 -15.05 9.11
N ILE A 273 6.67 -15.61 8.67
CA ILE A 273 5.34 -15.28 9.17
C ILE A 273 5.13 -15.91 10.55
N ALA A 274 5.59 -17.15 10.75
CA ALA A 274 5.64 -17.79 12.04
C ALA A 274 6.42 -16.93 13.06
N ALA A 275 7.64 -16.50 12.70
CA ALA A 275 8.46 -15.65 13.56
C ALA A 275 7.79 -14.31 13.93
N ARG A 276 7.02 -13.72 13.00
CA ARG A 276 6.28 -12.48 13.24
C ARG A 276 5.08 -12.69 14.18
N PHE A 277 4.33 -13.78 14.02
CA PHE A 277 3.25 -14.12 14.97
C PHE A 277 3.77 -14.53 16.34
N ASP A 278 4.91 -15.25 16.40
CA ASP A 278 5.59 -15.54 17.66
C ASP A 278 5.93 -14.23 18.38
N TRP A 279 6.55 -13.27 17.69
CA TRP A 279 6.80 -11.94 18.25
C TRP A 279 5.52 -11.22 18.67
N ALA A 280 4.51 -11.16 17.81
CA ALA A 280 3.25 -10.48 18.11
C ALA A 280 2.54 -11.07 19.34
N SER A 281 2.65 -12.39 19.55
CA SER A 281 2.09 -13.07 20.72
C SER A 281 2.74 -12.66 22.06
N THR A 282 3.96 -12.10 22.01
CA THR A 282 4.66 -11.63 23.21
C THR A 282 4.23 -10.25 23.67
N LEU A 283 3.65 -9.44 22.77
CA LEU A 283 3.26 -8.05 23.05
C LEU A 283 2.14 -7.98 24.10
N ARG A 284 2.14 -6.89 24.87
CA ARG A 284 1.20 -6.71 25.99
C ARG A 284 0.50 -5.36 25.89
N GLU A 285 -0.72 -5.29 26.43
CA GLU A 285 -1.49 -4.02 26.45
C GLU A 285 -0.77 -2.89 27.22
N GLU A 286 0.19 -3.21 28.09
CA GLU A 286 1.06 -2.23 28.77
C GLU A 286 2.02 -1.50 27.81
N ASP A 287 2.34 -2.08 26.65
CA ASP A 287 3.16 -1.45 25.61
C ASP A 287 2.39 -0.33 24.87
N LYS A 288 1.06 -0.29 25.00
CA LYS A 288 0.17 0.54 24.19
C LYS A 288 0.16 2.03 24.55
N PRO A 289 0.08 2.47 25.82
CA PRO A 289 -0.19 3.87 26.16
C PRO A 289 0.92 4.85 25.74
N GLU A 290 2.18 4.44 25.78
CA GLU A 290 3.29 5.28 25.29
C GLU A 290 3.27 5.40 23.77
N ASN A 291 3.06 4.29 23.06
CA ASN A 291 3.02 4.28 21.60
C ASN A 291 1.81 5.05 21.05
N LEU A 292 0.64 5.00 21.71
CA LEU A 292 -0.51 5.82 21.33
C LEU A 292 -0.22 7.32 21.47
N ARG A 293 0.37 7.75 22.58
CA ARG A 293 0.78 9.16 22.78
C ARG A 293 1.78 9.61 21.72
N LEU A 294 2.71 8.73 21.34
CA LEU A 294 3.66 9.02 20.27
C LEU A 294 2.96 9.13 18.91
N LYS A 295 2.04 8.20 18.56
CA LYS A 295 1.23 8.27 17.33
C LYS A 295 0.44 9.58 17.24
N GLU A 296 -0.19 10.02 18.34
CA GLU A 296 -0.91 11.29 18.42
C GLU A 296 0.02 12.50 18.22
N THR A 297 1.19 12.49 18.86
CA THR A 297 2.21 13.54 18.72
C THR A 297 2.68 13.65 17.26
N ILE A 298 2.96 12.51 16.63
CA ILE A 298 3.39 12.43 15.22
C ILE A 298 2.31 12.99 14.29
N SER A 299 1.06 12.56 14.49
CA SER A 299 -0.08 12.98 13.67
C SER A 299 -0.35 14.48 13.79
N THR A 300 -0.26 15.02 15.01
CA THR A 300 -0.44 16.45 15.27
C THR A 300 0.68 17.27 14.60
N LYS A 301 1.93 16.86 14.79
CA LYS A 301 3.08 17.55 14.17
C LYS A 301 2.96 17.58 12.65
N LEU A 302 2.69 16.44 12.02
CA LEU A 302 2.58 16.39 10.55
C LEU A 302 1.34 17.11 10.01
N LEU A 303 0.25 17.17 10.78
CA LEU A 303 -0.91 18.00 10.43
C LEU A 303 -0.56 19.49 10.45
N GLU A 304 0.18 19.96 11.46
CA GLU A 304 0.63 21.35 11.57
C GLU A 304 1.59 21.72 10.44
N VAL A 305 2.48 20.80 10.06
CA VAL A 305 3.44 20.98 8.97
C VAL A 305 2.73 21.02 7.61
N LEU A 306 1.86 20.05 7.31
CA LEU A 306 1.25 19.94 5.99
C LEU A 306 0.09 20.91 5.76
N GLY A 307 -0.67 21.21 6.82
CA GLY A 307 -1.82 22.11 6.75
C GLY A 307 -2.82 21.74 5.64
N GLU A 308 -3.34 22.77 4.95
CA GLU A 308 -4.28 22.64 3.84
C GLU A 308 -3.65 22.81 2.46
N ASP A 309 -2.33 22.99 2.34
CA ASP A 309 -1.72 23.41 1.08
C ASP A 309 -0.29 22.96 0.85
N GLN A 310 0.34 22.23 1.78
CA GLN A 310 1.67 21.68 1.57
C GLN A 310 1.63 20.19 1.21
N LEU A 311 2.63 19.75 0.45
CA LEU A 311 2.86 18.35 0.09
C LEU A 311 4.22 17.89 0.60
N LEU A 312 4.25 16.76 1.30
CA LEU A 312 5.50 16.09 1.69
C LEU A 312 5.94 15.11 0.60
N ILE A 313 7.18 15.25 0.16
CA ILE A 313 7.83 14.45 -0.87
C ILE A 313 8.97 13.63 -0.25
N ILE A 314 8.86 12.30 -0.38
CA ILE A 314 9.86 11.34 0.12
C ILE A 314 10.03 10.17 -0.87
N PRO A 315 11.17 9.46 -0.86
CA PRO A 315 11.27 8.15 -1.51
C PRO A 315 10.17 7.21 -0.99
N THR A 316 9.52 6.41 -1.87
CA THR A 316 8.53 5.41 -1.42
C THR A 316 9.21 4.20 -0.78
N THR A 317 10.32 3.78 -1.34
CA THR A 317 11.17 2.68 -0.86
C THR A 317 12.62 3.15 -0.83
N PRO A 318 13.51 2.48 -0.08
CA PRO A 318 14.93 2.83 -0.04
C PRO A 318 15.62 2.70 -1.40
N GLY A 319 15.07 1.90 -2.32
CA GLY A 319 15.56 1.77 -3.67
C GLY A 319 14.76 0.76 -4.49
N GLU A 320 15.44 0.15 -5.45
CA GLU A 320 14.89 -0.90 -6.33
C GLU A 320 14.44 -2.13 -5.53
N ALA A 321 13.58 -2.96 -6.15
CA ALA A 321 13.10 -4.20 -5.56
C ALA A 321 14.28 -5.14 -5.21
N PRO A 322 14.34 -5.75 -4.01
CA PRO A 322 15.29 -6.80 -3.68
C PRO A 322 15.10 -8.10 -4.49
N LEU A 323 16.12 -8.95 -4.60
CA LEU A 323 15.97 -10.28 -5.21
C LEU A 323 15.02 -11.17 -4.37
N CYS A 324 14.32 -12.09 -5.04
CA CYS A 324 13.50 -13.10 -4.37
C CYS A 324 14.34 -14.03 -3.47
N ASN A 325 13.72 -14.57 -2.42
CA ASN A 325 14.28 -15.54 -1.48
C ASN A 325 15.57 -15.07 -0.77
N LEU A 326 15.87 -13.78 -0.76
CA LEU A 326 16.98 -13.28 0.04
C LEU A 326 16.62 -13.34 1.52
N SER A 327 17.59 -13.74 2.33
CA SER A 327 17.48 -13.81 3.79
C SER A 327 18.78 -13.31 4.42
N GLY A 328 18.70 -12.87 5.67
CA GLY A 328 19.84 -12.34 6.41
C GLY A 328 19.68 -10.89 6.84
N GLU A 329 20.71 -10.37 7.48
CA GLU A 329 20.70 -9.07 8.16
C GLU A 329 20.49 -7.90 7.20
N GLU A 330 21.16 -7.91 6.04
CA GLU A 330 21.06 -6.83 5.05
C GLU A 330 19.62 -6.64 4.52
N ILE A 331 18.87 -7.75 4.39
CA ILE A 331 17.47 -7.71 3.93
C ILE A 331 16.54 -7.23 5.03
N GLU A 332 16.77 -7.65 6.27
CA GLU A 332 16.01 -7.13 7.40
C GLU A 332 16.28 -5.65 7.64
N GLU A 333 17.51 -5.17 7.41
CA GLU A 333 17.85 -3.76 7.43
C GLU A 333 17.08 -3.00 6.33
N ARG A 334 17.11 -3.48 5.08
CA ARG A 334 16.36 -2.88 3.97
C ARG A 334 14.85 -2.86 4.25
N ARG A 335 14.31 -3.93 4.84
CA ARG A 335 12.91 -4.01 5.26
C ARG A 335 12.61 -3.00 6.37
N SER A 336 13.54 -2.81 7.32
CA SER A 336 13.42 -1.81 8.38
C SER A 336 13.41 -0.39 7.82
N GLN A 337 14.32 -0.06 6.89
CA GLN A 337 14.35 1.23 6.20
C GLN A 337 13.06 1.46 5.40
N THR A 338 12.55 0.44 4.73
CA THR A 338 11.26 0.52 4.02
C THR A 338 10.12 0.83 4.99
N MET A 339 10.10 0.18 6.16
CA MET A 339 9.10 0.45 7.21
C MET A 339 9.22 1.87 7.77
N GLN A 340 10.44 2.40 7.90
CA GLN A 340 10.66 3.78 8.34
C GLN A 340 10.00 4.80 7.39
N LEU A 341 10.11 4.59 6.08
CA LEU A 341 9.44 5.42 5.07
C LEU A 341 7.92 5.21 5.10
N SER A 342 7.46 3.96 5.08
CA SER A 342 6.04 3.65 4.93
C SER A 342 5.21 3.96 6.18
N CYS A 343 5.82 3.94 7.37
CA CYS A 343 5.13 4.20 8.64
C CYS A 343 4.66 5.65 8.79
N ILE A 344 5.20 6.60 8.01
CA ILE A 344 4.81 8.02 8.06
C ILE A 344 3.31 8.16 7.78
N ALA A 345 2.83 7.71 6.62
CA ALA A 345 1.40 7.70 6.30
C ALA A 345 0.61 6.61 7.07
N GLY A 346 1.30 5.56 7.54
CA GLY A 346 0.70 4.53 8.39
C GLY A 346 0.23 5.10 9.73
N LEU A 347 1.12 5.78 10.45
CA LEU A 347 0.86 6.38 11.77
C LEU A 347 -0.11 7.56 11.70
N THR A 348 0.07 8.43 10.71
CA THR A 348 -0.76 9.64 10.56
C THR A 348 -2.13 9.36 9.95
N GLY A 349 -2.26 8.28 9.17
CA GLY A 349 -3.46 8.01 8.39
C GLY A 349 -3.65 8.98 7.21
N PHE A 350 -2.60 9.66 6.77
CA PHE A 350 -2.66 10.65 5.69
C PHE A 350 -2.67 9.99 4.30
N PRO A 351 -3.27 10.65 3.30
CA PRO A 351 -3.30 10.14 1.94
C PRO A 351 -1.93 10.26 1.29
N GLN A 352 -1.57 9.24 0.51
CA GLN A 352 -0.28 9.15 -0.18
C GLN A 352 -0.46 8.57 -1.58
N VAL A 353 0.10 9.25 -2.58
CA VAL A 353 0.31 8.71 -3.92
C VAL A 353 1.75 8.23 -4.05
N THR A 354 1.93 7.02 -4.56
CA THR A 354 3.20 6.49 -5.07
C THR A 354 3.25 6.72 -6.57
N ILE A 355 4.32 7.39 -7.03
CA ILE A 355 4.58 7.72 -8.42
C ILE A 355 5.80 6.90 -8.88
N PRO A 356 5.64 5.97 -9.84
CA PRO A 356 6.76 5.18 -10.33
C PRO A 356 7.71 6.05 -11.17
N ILE A 357 9.00 5.81 -11.01
CA ILE A 357 10.09 6.46 -11.74
C ILE A 357 11.02 5.38 -12.27
N GLU A 358 11.48 5.54 -13.50
CA GLU A 358 12.46 4.62 -14.08
C GLU A 358 13.83 4.82 -13.39
N GLY A 359 14.35 3.76 -12.77
CA GLY A 359 15.67 3.74 -12.15
C GLY A 359 16.80 3.63 -13.17
N LYS A 360 18.04 3.79 -12.70
CA LYS A 360 19.24 3.91 -13.54
C LYS A 360 19.53 2.67 -14.40
N VAL A 361 19.09 1.49 -13.96
CA VAL A 361 19.23 0.20 -14.67
C VAL A 361 17.91 -0.33 -15.21
N GLY A 362 16.89 0.54 -15.34
CA GLY A 362 15.57 0.21 -15.88
C GLY A 362 14.62 -0.45 -14.87
N MET A 363 15.07 -0.74 -13.64
CA MET A 363 14.19 -1.20 -12.57
C MET A 363 13.44 -0.02 -11.94
N PRO A 364 12.17 -0.19 -11.56
CA PRO A 364 11.41 0.90 -10.95
C PRO A 364 11.95 1.32 -9.59
N ILE A 365 11.96 2.63 -9.36
CA ILE A 365 11.98 3.30 -8.05
C ILE A 365 10.74 4.19 -7.95
N ALA A 366 10.51 4.88 -6.84
CA ALA A 366 9.32 5.73 -6.73
C ALA A 366 9.46 6.91 -5.76
N LEU A 367 8.72 7.97 -6.07
CA LEU A 367 8.45 9.08 -5.17
C LEU A 367 7.06 8.96 -4.55
N SER A 368 6.98 9.32 -3.28
CA SER A 368 5.73 9.50 -2.55
C SER A 368 5.36 10.96 -2.49
N VAL A 369 4.10 11.26 -2.75
CA VAL A 369 3.49 12.57 -2.50
C VAL A 369 2.43 12.40 -1.42
N ILE A 370 2.63 13.04 -0.26
CA ILE A 370 1.77 12.94 0.92
C ILE A 370 1.12 14.29 1.17
N ALA A 371 -0.21 14.31 1.28
CA ALA A 371 -0.98 15.50 1.63
C ALA A 371 -1.53 15.40 3.06
N GLY A 372 -2.08 16.51 3.58
CA GLY A 372 -2.87 16.47 4.81
C GLY A 372 -4.14 15.61 4.66
N PRO A 373 -4.77 15.20 5.77
CA PRO A 373 -5.90 14.27 5.75
C PRO A 373 -7.12 14.89 5.05
N ASN A 374 -7.91 14.04 4.38
CA ASN A 374 -9.12 14.40 3.63
C ASN A 374 -8.89 15.33 2.43
N GLN A 375 -7.67 15.32 1.87
CA GLN A 375 -7.30 16.04 0.64
C GLN A 375 -7.14 15.08 -0.55
N ASP A 376 -7.61 13.84 -0.41
CA ASP A 376 -7.38 12.70 -1.29
C ASP A 376 -7.66 12.97 -2.76
N ARG A 377 -8.88 13.41 -3.09
CA ARG A 377 -9.24 13.68 -4.49
C ARG A 377 -8.44 14.85 -5.08
N ARG A 378 -8.07 15.82 -4.25
CA ARG A 378 -7.23 16.95 -4.65
C ARG A 378 -5.80 16.51 -4.91
N LEU A 379 -5.26 15.63 -4.06
CA LEU A 379 -3.94 15.02 -4.26
C LEU A 379 -3.92 14.18 -5.55
N LEU A 380 -4.92 13.35 -5.79
CA LEU A 380 -5.06 12.58 -7.04
C LEU A 380 -5.15 13.49 -8.27
N GLN A 381 -5.95 14.55 -8.18
CA GLN A 381 -6.08 15.55 -9.26
C GLN A 381 -4.75 16.24 -9.54
N TRP A 382 -4.04 16.68 -8.49
CA TRP A 382 -2.74 17.32 -8.61
C TRP A 382 -1.72 16.41 -9.29
N VAL A 383 -1.64 15.12 -8.90
CA VAL A 383 -0.73 14.17 -9.55
C VAL A 383 -1.08 13.97 -11.02
N TYR A 384 -2.37 13.83 -11.36
CA TYR A 384 -2.81 13.70 -12.73
C TYR A 384 -2.42 14.93 -13.58
N GLU A 385 -2.67 16.14 -13.08
CA GLU A 385 -2.32 17.39 -13.77
C GLU A 385 -0.81 17.60 -13.93
N ASN A 386 -0.02 17.08 -12.98
CA ASN A 386 1.43 17.24 -12.94
C ASN A 386 2.20 15.99 -13.39
N THR A 387 1.55 15.05 -14.08
CA THR A 387 2.20 13.79 -14.54
C THR A 387 3.45 14.08 -15.39
N SER A 388 3.44 15.17 -16.16
CA SER A 388 4.59 15.60 -16.98
C SER A 388 5.83 15.99 -16.16
N LEU A 389 5.69 16.29 -14.87
CA LEU A 389 6.83 16.53 -13.96
C LEU A 389 7.57 15.24 -13.59
N PHE A 390 6.91 14.09 -13.78
CA PHE A 390 7.42 12.76 -13.43
C PHE A 390 7.73 11.89 -14.65
N ALA A 391 7.51 12.42 -15.86
CA ALA A 391 7.81 11.76 -17.14
C ALA A 391 9.23 12.04 -17.62
#